data_AF-A0A7V3J048-F1
#
_entry.id   AF-A0A7V3J048-F1
#
_cell.length_a   1.000
_cell.length_b   1.000
_cell.length_c   1.000
_cell.angle_alpha   90.00
_cell.angle_beta   90.00
_cell.angle_gamma   90.00
#
_symmetry.space_group_name_H-M   'P 1'
#
loop_
_entity.id
_entity.type
_entity.pdbx_description
1 polymer ?
#
loop_
_entity_poly.entity_id
_entity_poly.type
_entity_poly.pdbx_seq_one_letter_code
_entity_poly.pdbx_strand_id
1 'polypeptide(L)'
;MHYTNHKRAPEAFVPIDTDLADAITAQQQAVLAEFAEPKYLLPRLTRNPEGKLPFSTSTFRGQLREWLCDCDIRDEHGRPVHVTPHQWRDTAATRWINNEVPQETVRRLFDHSSHQMTARYARLSDKTIREQWERARKVNVAGEQLSADTGRLADAVWMKNNLARAKMALPKGYCTLPLQQSCQYANSCLTCPVFVTTADFLPQHHRQLDQTQSLIDQADHNGQQRLAEMNRTVEKNLLAIIEWLTTGCGDNCGQSCGCRPESPCQGGSDAC
;
A
#
# COMPACT_ATOMS: atom_id res chain seq x y z
N MET A 1 6.62 -18.12 12.59
CA MET A 1 6.03 -18.64 13.84
C MET A 1 5.24 -19.92 13.55
N HIS A 2 5.47 -20.97 14.33
CA HIS A 2 4.68 -22.21 14.29
C HIS A 2 3.64 -22.18 15.41
N TYR A 3 2.42 -22.64 15.14
CA TYR A 3 1.38 -22.80 16.16
C TYR A 3 0.42 -23.95 15.85
N THR A 4 -0.19 -24.51 16.89
CA THR A 4 -1.22 -25.54 16.73
C THR A 4 -2.56 -24.92 16.38
N ASN A 5 -3.15 -25.35 15.27
CA ASN A 5 -4.44 -24.86 14.83
C ASN A 5 -5.51 -25.96 14.95
N HIS A 6 -6.47 -25.75 15.84
CA HIS A 6 -7.53 -26.73 16.08
C HIS A 6 -8.56 -26.85 14.95
N LYS A 7 -8.53 -25.97 13.93
CA LYS A 7 -9.57 -25.92 12.89
C LYS A 7 -9.27 -26.77 11.66
N ARG A 8 -8.02 -26.91 11.20
CA ARG A 8 -7.73 -27.54 9.88
C ARG A 8 -6.40 -28.28 9.73
N ALA A 9 -5.38 -27.99 10.53
CA ALA A 9 -4.12 -28.73 10.52
C ALA A 9 -3.43 -28.60 11.89
N PRO A 10 -2.83 -29.67 12.44
CA PRO A 10 -2.20 -29.64 13.76
C PRO A 10 -1.02 -28.66 13.84
N GLU A 11 -0.48 -28.22 12.70
CA GLU A 11 0.62 -27.26 12.64
C GLU A 11 0.37 -26.24 11.53
N ALA A 12 0.42 -24.95 11.89
CA ALA A 12 0.26 -23.82 10.99
C ALA A 12 1.46 -22.88 11.09
N PHE A 13 1.78 -22.23 9.97
CA PHE A 13 2.91 -21.32 9.85
C PHE A 13 2.44 -19.93 9.44
N VAL A 14 2.91 -18.93 10.17
CA VAL A 14 2.72 -17.51 9.85
C VAL A 14 4.10 -16.84 9.86
N PRO A 15 4.57 -16.26 8.73
CA PRO A 15 5.73 -15.39 8.76
C PRO A 15 5.43 -14.17 9.63
N ILE A 16 6.39 -13.81 10.48
CA ILE A 16 6.34 -12.65 11.37
C ILE A 16 7.56 -11.80 11.08
N ASP A 17 7.43 -10.48 11.21
CA ASP A 17 8.55 -9.56 11.13
C ASP A 17 9.47 -9.68 12.36
N THR A 18 10.64 -9.03 12.28
CA THR A 18 11.68 -9.10 13.32
C THR A 18 11.20 -8.48 14.63
N ASP A 19 10.51 -7.34 14.60
CA ASP A 19 10.04 -6.66 15.81
C ASP A 19 9.03 -7.54 16.57
N LEU A 20 8.13 -8.20 15.85
CA LEU A 20 7.19 -9.16 16.43
C LEU A 20 7.90 -10.42 16.93
N ALA A 21 8.93 -10.90 16.22
CA ALA A 21 9.73 -12.03 16.69
C ALA A 21 10.44 -11.71 18.01
N ASP A 22 11.06 -10.54 18.10
CA ASP A 22 11.75 -10.06 19.30
C ASP A 22 10.76 -9.89 20.46
N ALA A 23 9.58 -9.32 20.21
CA ALA A 23 8.52 -9.19 21.21
C ALA A 23 8.02 -10.56 21.72
N ILE A 24 7.87 -11.54 20.82
CA ILE A 24 7.50 -12.92 21.20
C ILE A 24 8.61 -13.57 22.04
N THR A 25 9.88 -13.39 21.68
CA THR A 25 11.01 -13.92 22.45
C THR A 25 11.09 -13.29 23.84
N ALA A 26 10.92 -11.97 23.94
CA ALA A 26 10.86 -11.28 25.23
C ALA A 26 9.70 -11.80 26.10
N GLN A 27 8.52 -12.01 25.49
CA GLN A 27 7.37 -12.58 26.17
C GLN A 27 7.62 -14.03 26.65
N GLN A 28 8.27 -14.87 25.83
CA GLN A 28 8.65 -16.22 26.22
C GLN A 28 9.60 -16.21 27.43
N GLN A 29 10.59 -15.33 27.42
CA GLN A 29 11.54 -15.19 28.54
C GLN A 29 10.83 -14.75 29.82
N ALA A 30 9.91 -13.77 29.74
CA ALA A 30 9.13 -13.32 30.89
C ALA A 30 8.29 -14.47 31.48
N VAL A 31 7.65 -15.27 30.64
CA VAL A 31 6.83 -16.41 31.07
C VAL A 31 7.66 -17.54 31.66
N LEU A 32 8.85 -17.82 31.11
CA LEU A 32 9.78 -18.82 31.66
C LEU A 32 10.41 -18.39 32.99
N ALA A 33 10.52 -17.08 33.24
CA ALA A 33 10.99 -16.55 34.52
C ALA A 33 9.94 -16.71 35.64
N GLU A 34 8.66 -16.73 35.29
CA GLU A 34 7.55 -16.83 36.25
C GLU A 34 7.07 -18.27 36.46
N PHE A 35 7.09 -19.11 35.42
CA PHE A 35 6.54 -20.47 35.44
C PHE A 35 7.57 -21.52 35.01
N ALA A 36 7.65 -22.63 35.75
CA ALA A 36 8.61 -23.70 35.49
C ALA A 36 8.32 -24.46 34.17
N GLU A 37 7.04 -24.71 33.86
CA GLU A 37 6.60 -25.46 32.67
C GLU A 37 5.41 -24.76 31.99
N PRO A 38 5.60 -23.59 31.38
CA PRO A 38 4.51 -22.82 30.79
C PRO A 38 4.00 -23.47 29.50
N LYS A 39 2.67 -23.60 29.38
CA LYS A 39 2.01 -24.16 28.19
C LYS A 39 1.60 -23.10 27.16
N TYR A 40 1.46 -21.85 27.56
CA TYR A 40 0.90 -20.77 26.75
C TYR A 40 1.87 -19.60 26.65
N LEU A 41 1.99 -19.00 25.46
CA LEU A 41 2.75 -17.76 25.25
C LEU A 41 2.19 -16.59 26.07
N LEU A 42 0.86 -16.55 26.21
CA LEU A 42 0.12 -15.58 27.00
C LEU A 42 -0.65 -16.35 28.09
N PRO A 43 -0.03 -16.66 29.23
CA PRO A 43 -0.73 -17.25 30.36
C PRO A 43 -1.64 -16.21 31.02
N ARG A 44 -2.69 -16.67 31.69
CA ARG A 44 -3.51 -15.79 32.53
C ARG A 44 -2.69 -15.29 33.72
N LEU A 45 -2.71 -13.99 34.00
CA LEU A 45 -1.95 -13.38 35.10
C LEU A 45 -2.56 -13.67 36.49
N THR A 46 -3.89 -13.73 36.58
CA THR A 46 -4.58 -13.91 37.86
C THR A 46 -5.09 -15.33 38.04
N ARG A 47 -5.04 -15.87 39.27
CA ARG A 47 -5.58 -17.19 39.61
C ARG A 47 -5.03 -18.30 38.69
N ASN A 48 -3.72 -18.29 38.47
CA ASN A 48 -3.01 -19.22 37.60
C ASN A 48 -1.60 -19.53 38.16
N PRO A 49 -1.51 -20.13 39.37
CA PRO A 49 -0.22 -20.33 40.05
C PRO A 49 0.75 -21.21 39.25
N GLU A 50 0.25 -22.08 38.39
CA GLU A 50 1.07 -22.99 37.57
C GLU A 50 1.30 -22.50 36.13
N GLY A 51 0.77 -21.34 35.73
CA GLY A 51 0.93 -20.85 34.35
C GLY A 51 0.17 -21.65 33.27
N LYS A 52 -0.64 -22.64 33.67
CA LYS A 52 -1.31 -23.60 32.78
C LYS A 52 -2.67 -23.14 32.26
N LEU A 53 -3.13 -21.94 32.60
CA LEU A 53 -4.38 -21.38 32.08
C LEU A 53 -4.11 -20.33 31.00
N PRO A 54 -4.82 -20.38 29.85
CA PRO A 54 -4.63 -19.40 28.79
C PRO A 54 -5.21 -18.04 29.17
N PHE A 55 -4.64 -16.99 28.57
CA PHE A 55 -5.21 -15.65 28.58
C PHE A 55 -6.63 -15.66 27.99
N SER A 56 -7.56 -14.97 28.67
CA SER A 56 -8.98 -15.05 28.30
C SER A 56 -9.34 -14.05 27.20
N THR A 57 -10.24 -14.45 26.29
CA THR A 57 -10.74 -13.56 25.22
C THR A 57 -11.51 -12.37 25.77
N SER A 58 -12.19 -12.52 26.91
CA SER A 58 -12.89 -11.42 27.58
C SER A 58 -11.92 -10.40 28.17
N THR A 59 -10.83 -10.87 28.80
CA THR A 59 -9.76 -10.01 29.32
C THR A 59 -9.07 -9.26 28.18
N PHE A 60 -8.76 -9.96 27.08
CA PHE A 60 -8.20 -9.34 25.89
C PHE A 60 -9.08 -8.20 25.36
N ARG A 61 -10.39 -8.44 25.23
CA ARG A 61 -11.34 -7.43 24.75
C ARG A 61 -11.45 -6.23 25.70
N GLY A 62 -11.34 -6.47 27.00
CA GLY A 62 -11.31 -5.41 28.02
C GLY A 62 -10.06 -4.53 27.86
N GLN A 63 -8.88 -5.15 27.88
CA GLN A 63 -7.60 -4.45 27.74
C GLN A 63 -7.46 -3.74 26.39
N LEU A 64 -7.92 -4.35 25.30
CA LEU A 64 -7.93 -3.70 23.99
C LEU A 64 -8.80 -2.43 24.00
N ARG A 65 -9.94 -2.45 24.71
CA ARG A 65 -10.80 -1.28 24.81
C ARG A 65 -10.13 -0.16 25.61
N GLU A 66 -9.54 -0.49 26.75
CA GLU A 66 -8.80 0.48 27.58
C GLU A 66 -7.64 1.10 26.78
N TRP A 67 -6.85 0.28 26.11
CA TRP A 67 -5.75 0.76 25.26
C TRP A 67 -6.24 1.66 24.11
N LEU A 68 -7.35 1.34 23.44
CA LEU A 68 -7.94 2.20 22.41
C LEU A 68 -8.41 3.55 22.97
N CYS A 69 -8.91 3.57 24.22
CA CYS A 69 -9.27 4.81 24.91
C CYS A 69 -8.03 5.64 25.24
N ASP A 70 -6.97 5.02 25.74
CA ASP A 70 -5.70 5.70 26.06
C ASP A 70 -5.04 6.30 24.81
N CYS A 71 -5.18 5.65 23.66
CA CYS A 71 -4.70 6.16 22.38
C CYS A 71 -5.59 7.27 21.75
N ASP A 72 -6.76 7.58 22.34
CA ASP A 72 -7.77 8.51 21.82
C ASP A 72 -8.07 8.34 20.32
N ILE A 73 -8.21 7.08 19.86
CA ILE A 73 -8.48 6.83 18.44
C ILE A 73 -9.93 7.19 18.12
N ARG A 74 -10.13 8.11 17.16
CA ARG A 74 -11.44 8.63 16.75
C ARG A 74 -11.74 8.33 15.29
N ASP A 75 -13.03 8.22 14.98
CA ASP A 75 -13.53 8.13 13.61
C ASP A 75 -13.60 9.52 12.93
N GLU A 76 -14.04 9.54 11.66
CA GLU A 76 -14.23 10.74 10.86
C GLU A 76 -15.27 11.73 11.42
N HIS A 77 -16.06 11.32 12.43
CA HIS A 77 -17.03 12.14 13.13
C HIS A 77 -16.54 12.53 14.53
N GLY A 78 -15.27 12.29 14.86
CA GLY A 78 -14.66 12.62 16.15
C GLY A 78 -15.07 11.70 17.30
N ARG A 79 -15.71 10.56 17.03
CA ARG A 79 -16.21 9.64 18.06
C ARG A 79 -15.18 8.54 18.35
N PRO A 80 -15.03 8.08 19.61
CA PRO A 80 -14.13 6.98 19.93
C PRO A 80 -14.46 5.73 19.12
N VAL A 81 -13.44 5.10 18.56
CA VAL A 81 -13.62 3.89 17.74
C VAL A 81 -13.94 2.66 18.60
N HIS A 82 -14.81 1.81 18.10
CA HIS A 82 -15.01 0.47 18.63
C HIS A 82 -14.43 -0.56 17.66
N VAL A 83 -13.23 -1.05 17.95
CA VAL A 83 -12.55 -2.02 17.10
C VAL A 83 -12.45 -3.38 17.77
N THR A 84 -12.86 -4.42 17.05
CA THR A 84 -12.79 -5.82 17.46
C THR A 84 -11.61 -6.53 16.80
N PRO A 85 -11.12 -7.65 17.36
CA PRO A 85 -10.04 -8.43 16.75
C PRO A 85 -10.36 -8.91 15.33
N HIS A 86 -11.65 -9.15 15.02
CA HIS A 86 -12.08 -9.51 13.68
C HIS A 86 -11.89 -8.34 12.69
N GLN A 87 -12.19 -7.11 13.09
CA GLN A 87 -11.99 -5.93 12.24
C GLN A 87 -10.50 -5.65 11.97
N TRP A 88 -9.61 -5.93 12.93
CA TRP A 88 -8.16 -5.85 12.69
C TRP A 88 -7.73 -6.85 11.63
N ARG A 89 -8.21 -8.09 11.74
CA ARG A 89 -7.96 -9.13 10.74
C ARG A 89 -8.49 -8.75 9.36
N ASP A 90 -9.70 -8.19 9.28
CA ASP A 90 -10.29 -7.71 8.04
C ASP A 90 -9.46 -6.58 7.40
N THR A 91 -8.96 -5.67 8.24
CA THR A 91 -8.10 -4.55 7.81
C THR A 91 -6.77 -5.06 7.28
N ALA A 92 -6.12 -5.99 7.99
CA ALA A 92 -4.87 -6.61 7.54
C ALA A 92 -5.05 -7.35 6.21
N ALA A 93 -6.13 -8.15 6.08
CA ALA A 93 -6.44 -8.87 4.86
C ALA A 93 -6.63 -7.95 3.65
N THR A 94 -7.41 -6.88 3.84
CA THR A 94 -7.67 -5.89 2.78
C THR A 94 -6.39 -5.17 2.39
N ARG A 95 -5.55 -4.78 3.37
CA ARG A 95 -4.25 -4.15 3.12
C ARG A 95 -3.31 -5.06 2.33
N TRP A 96 -3.23 -6.35 2.67
CA TRP A 96 -2.36 -7.28 1.95
C TRP A 96 -2.81 -7.47 0.51
N ILE A 97 -4.11 -7.63 0.25
CA ILE A 97 -4.60 -7.75 -1.13
C ILE A 97 -4.39 -6.45 -1.91
N ASN A 98 -4.58 -5.29 -1.29
CA ASN A 98 -4.28 -3.99 -1.91
C ASN A 98 -2.80 -3.82 -2.26
N ASN A 99 -1.91 -4.46 -1.50
CA ASN A 99 -0.47 -4.51 -1.77
C ASN A 99 -0.09 -5.74 -2.61
N GLU A 100 -1.00 -6.20 -3.46
CA GLU A 100 -0.80 -7.26 -4.46
C GLU A 100 -0.40 -8.63 -3.89
N VAL A 101 -0.59 -8.88 -2.58
CA VAL A 101 -0.41 -10.21 -2.01
C VAL A 101 -1.48 -11.15 -2.59
N PRO A 102 -1.11 -12.27 -3.23
CA PRO A 102 -2.08 -13.15 -3.87
C PRO A 102 -3.16 -13.63 -2.90
N GLN A 103 -4.42 -13.67 -3.36
CA GLN A 103 -5.56 -14.09 -2.55
C GLN A 103 -5.36 -15.49 -1.93
N GLU A 104 -4.68 -16.39 -2.64
CA GLU A 104 -4.33 -17.72 -2.14
C GLU A 104 -3.33 -17.66 -0.97
N THR A 105 -2.35 -16.76 -1.04
CA THR A 105 -1.40 -16.50 0.05
C THR A 105 -2.13 -15.98 1.28
N VAL A 106 -3.01 -14.98 1.11
CA VAL A 106 -3.83 -14.43 2.21
C VAL A 106 -4.76 -15.50 2.79
N ARG A 107 -5.36 -16.35 1.94
CA ARG A 107 -6.20 -17.48 2.39
C ARG A 107 -5.42 -18.47 3.26
N ARG A 108 -4.21 -18.85 2.87
CA ARG A 108 -3.34 -19.75 3.64
C ARG A 108 -2.89 -19.12 4.94
N LEU A 109 -2.46 -17.86 4.90
CA LEU A 109 -2.00 -17.10 6.07
C LEU A 109 -3.08 -16.98 7.15
N PHE A 110 -4.33 -16.84 6.74
CA PHE A 110 -5.48 -16.77 7.63
C PHE A 110 -6.14 -18.13 7.91
N ASP A 111 -5.66 -19.22 7.32
CA ASP A 111 -6.31 -20.54 7.41
C ASP A 111 -7.81 -20.49 7.03
N HIS A 112 -8.13 -19.78 5.96
CA HIS A 112 -9.49 -19.72 5.44
C HIS A 112 -9.85 -20.98 4.67
N SER A 113 -11.03 -21.50 5.01
CA SER A 113 -11.53 -22.77 4.52
C SER A 113 -11.91 -22.79 3.05
N SER A 114 -12.30 -21.63 2.54
CA SER A 114 -12.86 -21.43 1.22
C SER A 114 -12.36 -20.11 0.67
N HIS A 115 -12.17 -20.06 -0.65
CA HIS A 115 -11.87 -18.82 -1.36
C HIS A 115 -12.94 -17.75 -1.14
N GLN A 116 -14.20 -18.14 -0.87
CA GLN A 116 -15.29 -17.19 -0.60
C GLN A 116 -15.04 -16.30 0.62
N MET A 117 -14.40 -16.83 1.67
CA MET A 117 -14.07 -16.06 2.87
C MET A 117 -13.06 -14.95 2.58
N THR A 118 -12.10 -15.21 1.68
CA THR A 118 -11.08 -14.23 1.28
C THR A 118 -11.53 -13.35 0.11
N ALA A 119 -12.49 -13.81 -0.71
CA ALA A 119 -12.99 -13.08 -1.88
C ALA A 119 -13.65 -11.75 -1.53
N ARG A 120 -14.18 -11.61 -0.31
CA ARG A 120 -14.72 -10.34 0.19
C ARG A 120 -13.67 -9.22 0.18
N TYR A 121 -12.42 -9.54 0.48
CA TYR A 121 -11.32 -8.57 0.49
C TYR A 121 -10.87 -8.18 -0.92
N ALA A 122 -10.92 -9.12 -1.88
CA ALA A 122 -10.63 -8.82 -3.29
C ALA A 122 -11.60 -7.77 -3.87
N ARG A 123 -12.90 -7.85 -3.55
CA ARG A 123 -13.88 -6.84 -3.98
C ARG A 123 -13.65 -5.44 -3.38
N LEU A 124 -13.22 -5.39 -2.11
CA LEU A 124 -12.85 -4.13 -1.46
C LEU A 124 -11.55 -3.56 -2.06
N SER A 125 -10.65 -4.44 -2.50
CA SER A 125 -9.46 -4.08 -3.23
C SER A 125 -9.75 -3.49 -4.59
N ASP A 126 -10.64 -4.10 -5.38
CA ASP A 126 -11.05 -3.57 -6.67
C ASP A 126 -11.59 -2.14 -6.57
N LYS A 127 -12.38 -1.84 -5.54
CA LYS A 127 -12.86 -0.46 -5.28
C LYS A 127 -11.72 0.49 -4.94
N THR A 128 -10.80 0.08 -4.06
CA THR A 128 -9.67 0.92 -3.62
C THR A 128 -8.69 1.16 -4.76
N ILE A 129 -8.32 0.12 -5.50
CA ILE A 129 -7.45 0.17 -6.68
C ILE A 129 -8.09 1.01 -7.78
N ARG A 130 -9.41 0.89 -7.98
CA ARG A 130 -10.15 1.73 -8.91
C ARG A 130 -10.10 3.20 -8.51
N GLU A 131 -10.40 3.53 -7.27
CA GLU A 131 -10.32 4.90 -6.78
C GLU A 131 -8.90 5.47 -6.88
N GLN A 132 -7.88 4.67 -6.54
CA GLN A 132 -6.47 5.04 -6.73
C GLN A 132 -6.14 5.26 -8.21
N TRP A 133 -6.64 4.40 -9.11
CA TRP A 133 -6.44 4.55 -10.55
C TRP A 133 -7.16 5.77 -11.13
N GLU A 134 -8.37 6.07 -10.67
CA GLU A 134 -9.12 7.26 -11.06
C GLU A 134 -8.41 8.54 -10.56
N ARG A 135 -7.82 8.49 -9.35
CA ARG A 135 -7.03 9.60 -8.79
C ARG A 135 -5.60 9.70 -9.37
N ALA A 136 -5.04 8.62 -9.91
CA ALA A 136 -3.67 8.60 -10.41
C ALA A 136 -3.52 9.44 -11.67
N ARG A 137 -2.66 10.47 -11.58
CA ARG A 137 -2.16 11.22 -12.72
C ARG A 137 -1.27 10.30 -13.58
N LYS A 138 -1.67 10.09 -14.84
CA LYS A 138 -0.99 9.17 -15.77
C LYS A 138 -0.27 9.95 -16.85
N VAL A 139 1.00 9.61 -17.07
CA VAL A 139 1.82 10.17 -18.15
C VAL A 139 2.30 9.08 -19.09
N ASN A 140 2.34 9.40 -20.38
CA ASN A 140 3.06 8.60 -21.36
C ASN A 140 4.56 8.93 -21.34
N VAL A 141 5.33 8.22 -22.17
CA VAL A 141 6.78 8.41 -22.30
C VAL A 141 7.20 9.81 -22.80
N ALA A 142 6.30 10.54 -23.44
CA ALA A 142 6.53 11.90 -23.91
C ALA A 142 6.19 12.98 -22.87
N GLY A 143 5.71 12.58 -21.67
CA GLY A 143 5.29 13.52 -20.63
C GLY A 143 3.88 14.09 -20.82
N GLU A 144 3.04 13.45 -21.64
CA GLU A 144 1.67 13.92 -21.89
C GLU A 144 0.66 13.22 -20.97
N GLN A 145 -0.36 13.97 -20.53
CA GLN A 145 -1.43 13.46 -19.68
C GLN A 145 -2.36 12.53 -20.46
N LEU A 146 -2.63 11.34 -19.89
CA LEU A 146 -3.73 10.51 -20.36
C LEU A 146 -5.02 10.90 -19.65
N SER A 147 -6.06 11.29 -20.41
CA SER A 147 -7.39 11.57 -19.85
C SER A 147 -7.98 10.30 -19.24
N ALA A 148 -8.55 10.42 -18.03
CA ALA A 148 -9.39 9.38 -17.48
C ALA A 148 -10.75 9.48 -18.19
N ASP A 149 -10.94 8.75 -19.28
CA ASP A 149 -12.27 8.64 -19.89
C ASP A 149 -13.24 8.12 -18.82
N THR A 150 -14.36 8.81 -18.60
CA THR A 150 -15.40 8.42 -17.65
C THR A 150 -16.60 7.84 -18.43
N GLY A 151 -16.91 6.55 -18.24
CA GLY A 151 -18.08 5.89 -18.85
C GLY A 151 -18.00 4.35 -18.85
N ARG A 152 -19.05 3.66 -19.32
CA ARG A 152 -19.08 2.17 -19.43
C ARG A 152 -17.94 1.58 -20.27
N LEU A 153 -17.41 2.35 -21.23
CA LEU A 153 -16.23 1.98 -22.01
C LEU A 153 -14.95 2.10 -21.19
N ALA A 154 -14.87 3.04 -20.26
CA ALA A 154 -13.76 3.18 -19.32
C ALA A 154 -13.67 2.01 -18.34
N ASP A 155 -14.81 1.41 -17.95
CA ASP A 155 -14.82 0.20 -17.12
C ASP A 155 -14.24 -1.01 -17.87
N ALA A 156 -14.56 -1.16 -19.16
CA ALA A 156 -14.01 -2.21 -20.00
C ALA A 156 -12.52 -1.97 -20.30
N VAL A 157 -12.12 -0.72 -20.51
CA VAL A 157 -10.72 -0.30 -20.65
C VAL A 157 -9.96 -0.49 -19.34
N TRP A 158 -10.56 -0.17 -18.19
CA TRP A 158 -9.99 -0.42 -16.86
C TRP A 158 -9.81 -1.91 -16.63
N MET A 159 -10.81 -2.75 -16.91
CA MET A 159 -10.72 -4.20 -16.70
C MET A 159 -9.69 -4.84 -17.65
N LYS A 160 -9.65 -4.40 -18.92
CA LYS A 160 -8.63 -4.80 -19.91
C LYS A 160 -7.24 -4.35 -19.48
N ASN A 161 -7.10 -3.12 -18.99
CA ASN A 161 -5.84 -2.57 -18.50
C ASN A 161 -5.43 -3.15 -17.14
N ASN A 162 -6.35 -3.57 -16.28
CA ASN A 162 -6.08 -4.17 -14.97
C ASN A 162 -5.64 -5.64 -15.15
N LEU A 163 -6.28 -6.38 -16.05
CA LEU A 163 -5.80 -7.70 -16.50
C LEU A 163 -4.46 -7.60 -17.24
N ALA A 164 -4.26 -6.53 -18.02
CA ALA A 164 -2.97 -6.23 -18.63
C ALA A 164 -1.91 -5.89 -17.58
N ARG A 165 -2.23 -5.08 -16.57
CA ARG A 165 -1.34 -4.70 -15.45
C ARG A 165 -0.93 -5.88 -14.60
N ALA A 166 -1.86 -6.78 -14.24
CA ALA A 166 -1.52 -8.00 -13.50
C ALA A 166 -0.58 -8.94 -14.26
N LYS A 167 -0.47 -8.81 -15.59
CA LYS A 167 0.43 -9.60 -16.45
C LYS A 167 1.59 -8.81 -17.06
N MET A 168 1.59 -7.48 -16.95
CA MET A 168 2.52 -6.56 -17.61
C MET A 168 2.89 -5.35 -16.73
N ALA A 169 2.88 -5.54 -15.41
CA ALA A 169 3.55 -4.64 -14.48
C ALA A 169 5.04 -4.66 -14.80
N LEU A 170 5.57 -3.48 -15.15
CA LEU A 170 6.99 -3.29 -15.37
C LEU A 170 7.60 -2.71 -14.09
N PRO A 171 8.91 -2.89 -13.86
CA PRO A 171 9.56 -2.37 -12.65
C PRO A 171 9.40 -0.85 -12.41
N LYS A 172 8.98 -0.09 -13.43
CA LYS A 172 8.93 1.38 -13.42
C LYS A 172 7.63 1.97 -14.00
N GLY A 173 6.62 1.13 -14.23
CA GLY A 173 5.35 1.55 -14.82
C GLY A 173 4.54 0.39 -15.37
N TYR A 174 3.73 0.67 -16.38
CA TYR A 174 2.75 -0.26 -16.93
C TYR A 174 2.84 -0.30 -18.46
N CYS A 175 2.65 -1.48 -19.02
CA CYS A 175 2.48 -1.66 -20.46
C CYS A 175 0.98 -1.64 -20.83
N THR A 176 0.58 -0.79 -21.77
CA THR A 176 -0.80 -0.74 -22.30
C THR A 176 -0.99 -1.55 -23.59
N LEU A 177 0.02 -2.34 -23.98
CA LEU A 177 -0.09 -3.27 -25.11
C LEU A 177 -1.28 -4.22 -24.87
N PRO A 178 -2.15 -4.47 -25.86
CA PRO A 178 -3.22 -5.45 -25.71
C PRO A 178 -2.69 -6.85 -25.39
N LEU A 179 -3.32 -7.54 -24.44
CA LEU A 179 -2.92 -8.90 -23.99
C LEU A 179 -2.82 -9.95 -25.10
N GLN A 180 -3.50 -9.75 -26.23
CA GLN A 180 -3.40 -10.64 -27.39
C GLN A 180 -2.14 -10.44 -28.23
N GLN A 181 -1.33 -9.41 -27.95
CA GLN A 181 -0.13 -9.05 -28.71
C GLN A 181 1.13 -9.35 -27.88
N SER A 182 2.18 -9.81 -28.55
CA SER A 182 3.49 -10.05 -27.93
C SER A 182 4.41 -8.84 -28.08
N CYS A 183 5.19 -8.55 -27.04
CA CYS A 183 6.20 -7.48 -27.08
C CYS A 183 7.44 -7.94 -27.85
N GLN A 184 7.86 -7.15 -28.84
CA GLN A 184 9.10 -7.40 -29.60
C GLN A 184 10.33 -6.69 -29.01
N TYR A 185 10.14 -5.85 -27.98
CA TYR A 185 11.14 -4.90 -27.48
C TYR A 185 11.28 -4.96 -25.95
N ALA A 186 11.48 -6.17 -25.41
CA ALA A 186 11.39 -6.47 -23.97
C ALA A 186 12.24 -5.60 -23.01
N ASN A 187 13.12 -4.72 -23.51
CA ASN A 187 13.98 -3.84 -22.71
C ASN A 187 13.93 -2.35 -23.10
N SER A 188 12.95 -1.92 -23.91
CA SER A 188 12.89 -0.54 -24.46
C SER A 188 11.72 0.28 -23.92
N CYS A 189 11.21 -0.03 -22.72
CA CYS A 189 9.96 0.55 -22.22
C CYS A 189 10.00 2.09 -22.09
N LEU A 190 11.14 2.68 -21.74
CA LEU A 190 11.29 4.15 -21.65
C LEU A 190 11.45 4.87 -23.00
N THR A 191 11.35 4.14 -24.10
CA THR A 191 11.20 4.70 -25.45
C THR A 191 9.99 4.10 -26.16
N CYS A 192 9.16 3.35 -25.42
CA CYS A 192 8.02 2.62 -25.96
C CYS A 192 6.74 3.47 -25.89
N PRO A 193 5.98 3.60 -26.99
CA PRO A 193 4.78 4.45 -27.01
C PRO A 193 3.63 3.90 -26.15
N VAL A 194 3.65 2.61 -25.80
CA VAL A 194 2.64 1.96 -24.95
C VAL A 194 3.05 1.89 -23.47
N PHE A 195 4.11 2.61 -23.08
CA PHE A 195 4.53 2.73 -21.69
C PHE A 195 3.79 3.88 -20.98
N VAL A 196 3.26 3.58 -19.80
CA VAL A 196 2.56 4.54 -18.94
C VAL A 196 3.09 4.42 -17.52
N THR A 197 3.25 5.55 -16.83
CA THR A 197 3.71 5.56 -15.43
C THR A 197 2.92 6.54 -14.57
N THR A 198 3.11 6.46 -13.25
CA THR A 198 2.41 7.24 -12.22
C THR A 198 3.41 7.79 -11.21
N ALA A 199 2.95 8.70 -10.35
CA ALA A 199 3.78 9.29 -9.29
C ALA A 199 4.36 8.26 -8.31
N ASP A 200 3.76 7.08 -8.17
CA ASP A 200 4.26 6.00 -7.31
C ASP A 200 5.65 5.49 -7.74
N PHE A 201 6.01 5.69 -9.01
CA PHE A 201 7.30 5.29 -9.58
C PHE A 201 8.34 6.43 -9.60
N LEU A 202 8.03 7.61 -9.05
CA LEU A 202 8.94 8.75 -9.04
C LEU A 202 10.33 8.40 -8.45
N PRO A 203 10.44 7.68 -7.31
CA PRO A 203 11.75 7.29 -6.77
C PRO A 203 12.54 6.36 -7.70
N GLN A 204 11.87 5.55 -8.52
CA GLN A 204 12.47 4.65 -9.49
C GLN A 204 12.95 5.43 -10.72
N HIS A 205 12.20 6.45 -11.15
CA HIS A 205 12.59 7.35 -12.25
C HIS A 205 13.81 8.18 -11.88
N HIS A 206 13.85 8.76 -10.67
CA HIS A 206 15.03 9.49 -10.19
C HIS A 206 16.28 8.61 -10.15
N ARG A 207 16.19 7.42 -9.53
CA ARG A 207 17.33 6.48 -9.51
C ARG A 207 17.80 6.08 -10.90
N GLN A 208 16.87 5.96 -11.86
CA GLN A 208 17.26 5.66 -13.22
C GLN A 208 17.91 6.85 -13.92
N LEU A 209 17.44 8.07 -13.69
CA LEU A 209 18.04 9.27 -14.23
C LEU A 209 19.51 9.36 -13.82
N ASP A 210 19.80 9.17 -12.52
CA ASP A 210 21.17 9.18 -11.99
C ASP A 210 22.06 8.11 -12.65
N GLN A 211 21.52 6.90 -12.81
CA GLN A 211 22.23 5.79 -13.48
C GLN A 211 22.48 6.09 -14.96
N THR A 212 21.48 6.63 -15.66
CA THR A 212 21.58 6.97 -17.08
C THR A 212 22.59 8.09 -17.31
N GLN A 213 22.63 9.10 -16.44
CA GLN A 213 23.63 10.17 -16.49
C GLN A 213 25.05 9.63 -16.30
N SER A 214 25.26 8.75 -15.31
CA SER A 214 26.57 8.11 -15.12
C SER A 214 27.01 7.28 -16.35
N LEU A 215 26.07 6.61 -17.03
CA LEU A 215 26.35 5.87 -18.26
C LEU A 215 26.69 6.79 -19.43
N ILE A 216 26.05 7.95 -19.54
CA ILE A 216 26.38 8.96 -20.56
C ILE A 216 27.81 9.47 -20.33
N ASP A 217 28.15 9.85 -19.10
CA ASP A 217 29.48 10.35 -18.75
C ASP A 217 30.58 9.34 -19.08
N GLN A 218 30.37 8.06 -18.73
CA GLN A 218 31.30 6.99 -19.05
C GLN A 218 31.41 6.75 -20.57
N ALA A 219 30.29 6.77 -21.30
CA ALA A 219 30.30 6.58 -22.74
C ALA A 219 31.02 7.72 -23.46
N ASP A 220 30.81 8.97 -23.03
CA ASP A 220 31.49 10.15 -23.56
C ASP A 220 33.00 10.09 -23.29
N HIS A 221 33.40 9.73 -22.06
CA HIS A 221 34.81 9.57 -21.69
C HIS A 221 35.51 8.48 -22.54
N ASN A 222 34.80 7.40 -22.85
CA ASN A 222 35.31 6.27 -23.64
C ASN A 222 35.15 6.46 -25.16
N GLY A 223 34.64 7.60 -25.63
CA GLY A 223 34.41 7.87 -27.06
C GLY A 223 33.29 7.03 -27.70
N GLN A 224 32.41 6.43 -26.90
CA GLN A 224 31.33 5.55 -27.34
C GLN A 224 30.07 6.34 -27.75
N GLN A 225 30.19 7.14 -28.81
CA GLN A 225 29.18 8.12 -29.25
C GLN A 225 27.76 7.54 -29.38
N ARG A 226 27.61 6.36 -29.99
CA ARG A 226 26.30 5.72 -30.20
C ARG A 226 25.63 5.30 -28.88
N LEU A 227 26.42 4.89 -27.89
CA LEU A 227 25.92 4.52 -26.57
C LEU A 227 25.47 5.76 -25.78
N ALA A 228 26.24 6.86 -25.87
CA ALA A 228 25.87 8.13 -25.27
C ALA A 228 24.55 8.66 -25.86
N GLU A 229 24.39 8.65 -27.19
CA GLU A 229 23.18 9.13 -27.86
C GLU A 229 21.92 8.34 -27.48
N MET A 230 22.02 7.01 -27.40
CA MET A 230 20.90 6.17 -26.97
C MET A 230 20.49 6.48 -25.52
N ASN A 231 21.45 6.68 -24.62
CA ASN A 231 21.17 7.01 -23.23
C ASN A 231 20.63 8.43 -23.05
N ARG A 232 21.06 9.40 -23.86
CA ARG A 232 20.50 10.77 -23.86
C ARG A 232 19.02 10.80 -24.24
N THR A 233 18.58 9.89 -25.13
CA THR A 233 17.16 9.73 -25.45
C THR A 233 16.36 9.26 -24.23
N VAL A 234 16.92 8.31 -23.48
CA VAL A 234 16.30 7.81 -22.23
C VAL A 234 16.28 8.90 -21.16
N GLU A 235 17.36 9.65 -21.00
CA GLU A 235 17.48 10.79 -20.09
C GLU A 235 16.40 11.83 -20.37
N LYS A 236 16.23 12.24 -21.63
CA LYS A 236 15.21 13.20 -22.05
C LYS A 236 13.81 12.76 -21.63
N ASN A 237 13.46 11.49 -21.85
CA ASN A 237 12.14 10.97 -21.49
C ASN A 237 11.96 10.88 -19.97
N LEU A 238 13.00 10.52 -19.21
CA LEU A 238 12.98 10.52 -17.75
C LEU A 238 12.76 11.92 -17.17
N LEU A 239 13.45 12.93 -17.71
CA LEU A 239 13.27 14.32 -17.30
C LEU A 239 11.83 14.79 -17.56
N ALA A 240 11.28 14.52 -18.74
CA ALA A 240 9.90 14.86 -19.07
C ALA A 240 8.87 14.19 -18.14
N ILE A 241 9.07 12.89 -17.83
CA ILE A 241 8.23 12.15 -16.89
C ILE A 241 8.31 12.77 -15.48
N ILE A 242 9.52 13.03 -14.98
CA ILE A 242 9.75 13.55 -13.63
C ILE A 242 9.18 14.95 -13.49
N GLU A 243 9.47 15.85 -14.42
CA GLU A 243 8.96 17.23 -14.45
C GLU A 243 7.44 17.22 -14.36
N TRP A 244 6.78 16.42 -15.18
CA TRP A 244 5.33 16.40 -15.21
C TRP A 244 4.71 15.81 -13.94
N LEU A 245 5.29 14.73 -13.41
CA LEU A 245 4.82 14.09 -12.18
C LEU A 245 5.06 14.96 -10.94
N THR A 246 6.08 15.81 -10.93
CA THR A 246 6.40 16.73 -9.82
C THR A 246 5.62 18.04 -9.88
N THR A 247 5.43 18.63 -11.06
CA THR A 247 4.80 19.95 -11.24
C THR A 247 3.30 19.97 -10.88
N GLY A 248 2.63 18.82 -10.82
CA GLY A 248 1.24 18.72 -10.35
C GLY A 248 1.03 18.65 -8.84
N CYS A 249 2.11 18.70 -8.04
CA CYS A 249 2.02 18.69 -6.58
C CYS A 249 1.95 20.12 -5.98
N GLY A 250 2.17 21.15 -6.79
CA GLY A 250 1.89 22.55 -6.46
C GLY A 250 0.75 23.10 -7.32
N ASP A 251 -0.08 23.97 -6.76
CA ASP A 251 -1.06 24.81 -7.48
C ASP A 251 -2.46 24.25 -7.78
N ASN A 252 -2.97 23.30 -6.99
CA ASN A 252 -4.44 23.15 -6.91
C ASN A 252 -5.00 22.71 -5.54
N CYS A 253 -4.33 23.07 -4.45
CA CYS A 253 -4.95 23.21 -3.13
C CYS A 253 -5.29 24.69 -2.89
N GLY A 254 -6.33 25.18 -3.55
CA GLY A 254 -6.65 26.61 -3.44
C GLY A 254 -7.87 27.10 -4.19
N GLN A 255 -8.96 26.31 -4.32
CA GLN A 255 -10.24 26.87 -4.76
C GLN A 255 -11.44 25.98 -4.39
N SER A 256 -11.64 25.77 -3.08
CA SER A 256 -12.99 25.51 -2.52
C SER A 256 -13.10 25.79 -1.01
N CYS A 257 -12.10 26.40 -0.37
CA CYS A 257 -12.27 26.94 0.97
C CYS A 257 -12.87 28.33 0.88
N GLY A 258 -14.20 28.41 0.98
CA GLY A 258 -14.93 29.66 1.18
C GLY A 258 -14.57 30.28 2.52
N CYS A 259 -13.55 31.13 2.54
CA CYS A 259 -13.28 32.06 3.62
C CYS A 259 -13.37 33.47 3.04
N ARG A 260 -14.50 34.17 3.25
CA ARG A 260 -14.59 35.61 3.05
C ARG A 260 -13.92 36.32 4.23
N PRO A 261 -13.00 37.27 4.01
CA PRO A 261 -12.51 38.16 5.06
C PRO A 261 -13.08 39.56 4.88
N GLU A 262 -14.06 39.96 5.68
CA GLU A 262 -14.49 41.35 5.89
C GLU A 262 -15.06 41.39 7.33
N SER A 263 -14.81 42.29 8.26
CA SER A 263 -13.94 43.45 8.48
C SER A 263 -14.07 43.77 10.01
N PRO A 264 -13.20 44.60 10.62
CA PRO A 264 -13.19 44.79 12.07
C PRO A 264 -14.28 45.76 12.55
N CYS A 265 -15.10 45.36 13.52
CA CYS A 265 -16.01 46.26 14.24
C CYS A 265 -15.24 46.96 15.37
N GLN A 266 -14.90 48.24 15.17
CA GLN A 266 -14.58 49.16 16.26
C GLN A 266 -15.87 49.71 16.89
N GLY A 267 -15.74 50.09 18.17
CA GLY A 267 -16.83 50.34 19.13
C GLY A 267 -17.78 51.51 18.84
N GLY A 268 -18.80 51.62 19.70
CA GLY A 268 -19.69 52.78 19.74
C GLY A 268 -20.96 52.48 20.52
N SER A 269 -21.33 53.41 21.39
CA SER A 269 -22.29 53.31 22.50
C SER A 269 -23.76 53.53 22.14
N ASP A 270 -24.58 53.30 23.17
CA ASP A 270 -25.81 54.01 23.53
C ASP A 270 -27.21 53.48 23.11
N ALA A 271 -28.01 53.41 24.18
CA ALA A 271 -29.40 53.84 24.33
C ALA A 271 -30.54 52.80 24.27
N CYS A 272 -31.22 52.77 25.42
CA CYS A 272 -32.61 52.37 25.74
C CYS A 272 -32.94 50.90 25.88
#